data_AF-A0A182X5G2-F1
#
_entry.id   AF-A0A182X5G2-F1
#
_cell.length_a   1.000
_cell.length_b   1.000
_cell.length_c   1.000
_cell.angle_alpha   90.00
_cell.angle_beta   90.00
_cell.angle_gamma   90.00
#
_symmetry.space_group_name_H-M   'P 1'
#
loop_
_entity.id
_entity.type
_entity.pdbx_description
1 polymer ?
#
loop_
_entity_poly.entity_id
_entity_poly.type
_entity_poly.pdbx_seq_one_letter_code
_entity_poly.pdbx_strand_id
1 'polypeptide(L)'
;MIAFVPLAILAIVLSANPGTANTLHSNPFDAIKGCLQFDDVPGYNDTPTYIATNTFRNVGRTSSSRYFRIGIMGKNDGHIRFGRSAFPFDEAVVELVISGWGNTQSVARRQTRRRNQSFTNVLLKEASTPRLLHKSRPLVFQLEVFDNGRVQLTKDGERRPFFEYSDSENAIPPDYMAFVKWDVDLVYFYDCPLNDAVRGCLQYDTVPGYNETLEYFATDNFRHVGRTHNSKYIRVGMVGPTDGIIRFGKSRFPYGESVSEIFPSDGSTALLRLAVDPKTKKFLQQHGGNVLLRVQLNGRRVESFEYVNTPLKIQLTPNVLSKTRPMMFRLEVFDNGNVLLTKDGEKRPFLEFNDNRQRLDLDYIAFTKWNHELFYYYDCPLDTDANGVDDTVLLKCSLA
;
A
#
# COMPACT_ATOMS: atom_id res chain seq x y z
N MET A 1 -31.94 -59.50 -54.88
CA MET A 1 -32.45 -58.33 -55.64
C MET A 1 -33.23 -57.43 -54.68
N ILE A 2 -33.18 -56.12 -54.90
CA ILE A 2 -33.67 -55.00 -54.05
C ILE A 2 -32.63 -54.60 -52.98
N ALA A 3 -31.60 -53.81 -53.30
CA ALA A 3 -31.52 -52.36 -53.60
C ALA A 3 -31.55 -51.49 -52.32
N PHE A 4 -30.39 -50.94 -51.94
CA PHE A 4 -30.27 -49.87 -50.95
C PHE A 4 -29.48 -48.69 -51.54
N VAL A 5 -30.12 -47.53 -51.53
CA VAL A 5 -29.61 -46.20 -51.91
C VAL A 5 -28.81 -45.62 -50.73
N PRO A 6 -27.70 -44.88 -50.93
CA PRO A 6 -26.89 -44.36 -49.84
C PRO A 6 -27.46 -43.03 -49.31
N LEU A 7 -27.47 -42.87 -47.98
CA LEU A 7 -27.69 -41.58 -47.31
C LEU A 7 -26.31 -40.90 -47.12
N ALA A 8 -26.07 -39.77 -47.78
CA ALA A 8 -24.88 -38.97 -47.58
C ALA A 8 -25.04 -38.11 -46.31
N ILE A 9 -24.23 -38.36 -45.28
CA ILE A 9 -24.14 -37.52 -44.08
C ILE A 9 -23.10 -36.43 -44.36
N LEU A 10 -23.55 -35.18 -44.43
CA LEU A 10 -22.72 -33.99 -44.56
C LEU A 10 -22.08 -33.68 -43.19
N ALA A 11 -20.79 -34.00 -43.01
CA ALA A 11 -20.04 -33.61 -41.83
C ALA A 11 -19.59 -32.14 -41.97
N ILE A 12 -20.23 -31.24 -41.22
CA ILE A 12 -19.79 -29.85 -41.08
C ILE A 12 -18.53 -29.85 -40.21
N VAL A 13 -17.38 -29.63 -40.84
CA VAL A 13 -16.11 -29.36 -40.15
C VAL A 13 -16.19 -27.93 -39.60
N LEU A 14 -16.54 -27.79 -38.32
CA LEU A 14 -16.32 -26.56 -37.56
C LEU A 14 -14.82 -26.44 -37.30
N SER A 15 -14.12 -25.71 -38.16
CA SER A 15 -12.76 -25.23 -37.91
C SER A 15 -12.81 -24.19 -36.79
N ALA A 16 -12.77 -24.67 -35.55
CA ALA A 16 -12.43 -23.84 -34.40
C ALA A 16 -10.98 -23.39 -34.58
N ASN A 17 -10.81 -22.15 -35.04
CA ASN A 17 -9.54 -21.45 -34.98
C ASN A 17 -9.11 -21.44 -33.49
N PRO A 18 -7.97 -22.04 -33.10
CA PRO A 18 -7.43 -21.81 -31.78
C PRO A 18 -6.90 -20.38 -31.81
N GLY A 19 -7.78 -19.43 -31.49
CA GLY A 19 -7.38 -18.10 -31.11
C GLY A 19 -6.34 -18.27 -30.01
N THR A 20 -5.15 -17.76 -30.27
CA THR A 20 -4.04 -17.69 -29.32
C THR A 20 -4.50 -16.89 -28.12
N ALA A 21 -5.07 -17.59 -27.13
CA ALA A 21 -5.18 -17.11 -25.78
C ALA A 21 -3.76 -17.08 -25.23
N ASN A 22 -3.09 -15.93 -25.40
CA ASN A 22 -1.94 -15.59 -24.58
C ASN A 22 -2.44 -15.41 -23.14
N THR A 23 -2.64 -16.53 -22.47
CA THR A 23 -2.66 -16.58 -21.01
C THR A 23 -1.27 -16.13 -20.57
N LEU A 24 -1.17 -14.89 -20.10
CA LEU A 24 0.06 -14.41 -19.48
C LEU A 24 0.19 -15.17 -18.15
N HIS A 25 0.71 -16.39 -18.20
CA HIS A 25 1.15 -17.10 -17.00
C HIS A 25 2.25 -16.24 -16.37
N SER A 26 1.91 -15.51 -15.30
CA SER A 26 2.90 -14.81 -14.48
C SER A 26 3.93 -15.83 -14.01
N ASN A 27 5.16 -15.68 -14.47
CA ASN A 27 6.23 -16.59 -14.11
C ASN A 27 6.56 -16.34 -12.63
N PRO A 28 6.64 -17.38 -11.76
CA PRO A 28 7.08 -17.21 -10.38
C PRO A 28 8.40 -16.45 -10.23
N PHE A 29 9.27 -16.51 -11.25
CA PHE A 29 10.52 -15.74 -11.31
C PHE A 29 10.33 -14.25 -11.62
N ASP A 30 9.22 -13.83 -12.22
CA ASP A 30 8.91 -12.39 -12.37
C ASP A 30 8.64 -11.75 -11.02
N ALA A 31 8.15 -12.51 -10.03
CA ALA A 31 7.89 -12.01 -8.68
C ALA A 31 9.17 -11.53 -7.98
N ILE A 32 10.33 -12.08 -8.31
CA ILE A 32 11.63 -11.67 -7.73
C ILE A 32 12.36 -10.61 -8.57
N LYS A 33 11.71 -10.08 -9.62
CA LYS A 33 12.32 -9.08 -10.51
C LYS A 33 12.69 -7.81 -9.74
N GLY A 34 13.97 -7.46 -9.76
CA GLY A 34 14.50 -6.27 -9.10
C GLY A 34 14.88 -6.47 -7.63
N CYS A 35 14.73 -7.68 -7.08
CA CYS A 35 15.31 -8.03 -5.79
C CYS A 35 16.84 -8.14 -5.89
N LEU A 36 17.51 -7.89 -4.77
CA LEU A 36 18.89 -8.35 -4.59
C LEU A 36 18.89 -9.85 -4.33
N GLN A 37 19.89 -10.55 -4.86
CA GLN A 37 20.06 -12.00 -4.68
C GLN A 37 21.19 -12.26 -3.66
N PHE A 38 20.97 -13.26 -2.80
CA PHE A 38 21.96 -13.79 -1.87
C PHE A 38 21.96 -15.32 -1.97
N ASP A 39 22.95 -15.88 -2.65
CA ASP A 39 23.08 -17.30 -3.01
C ASP A 39 24.25 -18.00 -2.31
N ASP A 40 25.30 -17.27 -1.89
CA ASP A 40 26.34 -17.79 -0.99
C ASP A 40 25.87 -17.80 0.47
N VAL A 41 24.81 -18.57 0.74
CA VAL A 41 24.16 -18.59 2.05
C VAL A 41 24.99 -19.39 3.06
N PRO A 42 25.44 -18.78 4.18
CA PRO A 42 26.22 -19.47 5.20
C PRO A 42 25.38 -20.52 5.93
N GLY A 43 26.04 -21.60 6.38
CA GLY A 43 25.42 -22.65 7.18
C GLY A 43 24.96 -22.14 8.54
N TYR A 44 24.13 -22.94 9.22
CA TYR A 44 23.43 -22.49 10.44
C TYR A 44 24.39 -22.03 11.55
N ASN A 45 25.54 -22.69 11.65
CA ASN A 45 26.58 -22.44 12.65
C ASN A 45 27.67 -21.48 12.19
N ASP A 46 27.73 -21.17 10.90
CA ASP A 46 28.69 -20.21 10.37
C ASP A 46 28.38 -18.80 10.89
N THR A 47 29.33 -17.87 10.68
CA THR A 47 29.14 -16.46 11.04
C THR A 47 28.40 -15.77 9.91
N PRO A 48 27.12 -15.40 10.08
CA PRO A 48 26.38 -14.79 8.99
C PRO A 48 26.68 -13.30 8.89
N THR A 49 26.52 -12.76 7.68
CA THR A 49 26.58 -11.31 7.46
C THR A 49 25.24 -10.69 7.80
N TYR A 50 25.20 -9.85 8.83
CA TYR A 50 24.04 -9.05 9.20
C TYR A 50 24.05 -7.73 8.42
N ILE A 51 23.13 -7.60 7.46
CA ILE A 51 23.01 -6.45 6.57
C ILE A 51 22.12 -5.41 7.24
N ALA A 52 22.60 -4.16 7.31
CA ALA A 52 21.85 -3.06 7.88
C ALA A 52 20.61 -2.75 7.02
N THR A 53 19.41 -2.88 7.59
CA THR A 53 18.16 -2.73 6.83
C THR A 53 17.87 -1.29 6.44
N ASN A 54 18.55 -0.31 7.05
CA ASN A 54 18.51 1.08 6.60
C ASN A 54 19.22 1.31 5.25
N THR A 55 20.02 0.37 4.77
CA THR A 55 20.65 0.42 3.44
C THR A 55 19.76 -0.13 2.33
N PHE A 56 18.66 -0.80 2.68
CA PHE A 56 17.69 -1.34 1.73
C PHE A 56 16.87 -0.21 1.09
N ARG A 57 16.66 -0.30 -0.22
CA ARG A 57 15.91 0.68 -1.01
C ARG A 57 14.40 0.51 -0.90
N ASN A 58 13.94 -0.71 -0.67
CA ASN A 58 12.55 -1.13 -0.74
C ASN A 58 12.05 -1.56 0.65
N VAL A 59 12.17 -0.66 1.63
CA VAL A 59 11.65 -0.88 3.00
C VAL A 59 10.34 -0.16 3.18
N GLY A 60 9.30 -0.94 3.45
CA GLY A 60 7.99 -0.42 3.79
C GLY A 60 7.97 0.06 5.22
N ARG A 61 7.34 1.21 5.46
CA ARG A 61 7.18 1.77 6.81
C ARG A 61 5.73 2.13 7.04
N THR A 62 5.24 1.80 8.22
CA THR A 62 4.01 2.37 8.79
C THR A 62 4.37 3.17 10.04
N SER A 63 3.37 3.74 10.69
CA SER A 63 3.53 4.41 11.98
C SER A 63 4.07 3.52 13.09
N SER A 64 3.95 2.20 12.93
CA SER A 64 4.20 1.24 14.01
C SER A 64 4.87 -0.04 13.53
N SER A 65 5.38 -0.07 12.29
CA SER A 65 6.00 -1.27 11.73
C SER A 65 6.95 -0.95 10.57
N ARG A 66 7.86 -1.89 10.35
CA ARG A 66 8.66 -2.00 9.13
C ARG A 66 8.31 -3.29 8.42
N TYR A 67 8.17 -3.23 7.11
CA TYR A 67 7.92 -4.42 6.30
C TYR A 67 8.88 -4.56 5.12
N PHE A 68 9.22 -5.80 4.84
CA PHE A 68 10.20 -6.21 3.85
C PHE A 68 9.55 -7.24 2.94
N ARG A 69 9.76 -7.11 1.64
CA ARG A 69 9.38 -8.15 0.69
C ARG A 69 10.59 -9.05 0.47
N ILE A 70 10.42 -10.34 0.72
CA ILE A 70 11.49 -11.34 0.74
C ILE A 70 11.05 -12.54 -0.11
N GLY A 71 11.97 -13.07 -0.92
CA GLY A 71 11.84 -14.32 -1.64
C GLY A 71 12.77 -15.39 -1.08
N ILE A 72 12.32 -16.64 -1.01
CA ILE A 72 13.17 -17.79 -0.68
C ILE A 72 12.94 -18.88 -1.72
N MET A 73 14.01 -19.38 -2.32
CA MET A 73 13.97 -20.53 -3.22
C MET A 73 14.84 -21.65 -2.68
N GLY A 74 14.27 -22.85 -2.59
CA GLY A 74 14.96 -24.05 -2.12
C GLY A 74 14.01 -25.07 -1.51
N LYS A 75 14.55 -26.18 -1.00
CA LYS A 75 13.73 -27.36 -0.64
C LYS A 75 12.95 -27.18 0.68
N ASN A 76 13.61 -26.64 1.70
CA ASN A 76 13.16 -26.53 3.10
C ASN A 76 14.15 -25.65 3.88
N ASP A 77 13.84 -25.38 5.16
CA ASP A 77 14.75 -24.80 6.16
C ASP A 77 15.36 -23.44 5.76
N GLY A 78 14.52 -22.51 5.31
CA GLY A 78 14.91 -21.12 5.13
C GLY A 78 14.97 -20.39 6.45
N HIS A 79 16.16 -20.04 6.94
CA HIS A 79 16.31 -19.23 8.15
C HIS A 79 16.53 -17.76 7.83
N ILE A 80 15.80 -16.89 8.53
CA ILE A 80 16.01 -15.44 8.55
C ILE A 80 16.29 -15.05 9.99
N ARG A 81 17.35 -14.30 10.24
CA ARG A 81 17.65 -13.73 11.55
C ARG A 81 17.61 -12.22 11.48
N PHE A 82 17.03 -11.55 12.47
CA PHE A 82 17.11 -10.08 12.55
C PHE A 82 17.31 -9.59 13.99
N GLY A 83 17.95 -8.42 14.12
CA GLY A 83 18.33 -7.84 15.40
C GLY A 83 18.81 -6.40 15.33
N ARG A 84 19.37 -5.91 16.43
CA ARG A 84 19.80 -4.52 16.64
C ARG A 84 21.21 -4.20 16.13
N SER A 85 22.04 -5.22 15.96
CA SER A 85 23.48 -5.07 15.73
C SER A 85 23.96 -5.93 14.55
N ALA A 86 25.01 -5.46 13.87
CA ALA A 86 25.73 -6.21 12.85
C ALA A 86 26.47 -7.44 13.44
N PHE A 87 26.73 -7.44 14.74
CA PHE A 87 27.46 -8.50 15.44
C PHE A 87 26.74 -8.86 16.76
N PRO A 88 25.59 -9.54 16.70
CA PRO A 88 24.72 -9.76 17.86
C PRO A 88 25.22 -10.89 18.78
N PHE A 89 26.52 -10.93 19.07
CA PHE A 89 27.06 -11.87 20.05
C PHE A 89 26.63 -11.45 21.45
N ASP A 90 26.13 -12.41 22.22
CA ASP A 90 25.56 -12.24 23.55
C ASP A 90 24.31 -11.32 23.56
N GLU A 91 23.75 -11.03 22.38
CA GLU A 91 22.51 -10.29 22.18
C GLU A 91 21.41 -11.22 21.64
N ALA A 92 20.16 -10.89 21.94
CA ALA A 92 19.02 -11.60 21.40
C ALA A 92 18.73 -11.15 19.95
N VAL A 93 18.46 -12.12 19.08
CA VAL A 93 17.92 -11.93 17.74
C VAL A 93 16.63 -12.72 17.60
N VAL A 94 15.77 -12.32 16.67
CA VAL A 94 14.69 -13.20 16.21
C VAL A 94 15.26 -14.13 15.15
N GLU A 95 15.00 -15.42 15.27
CA GLU A 95 15.19 -16.42 14.24
C GLU A 95 13.82 -16.89 13.73
N LEU A 96 13.57 -16.71 12.44
CA LEU A 96 12.45 -17.29 11.71
C LEU A 96 12.97 -18.50 10.93
N VAL A 97 12.39 -19.66 11.17
CA VAL A 97 12.61 -20.89 10.41
C VAL A 97 11.39 -21.07 9.51
N ILE A 98 11.58 -20.94 8.21
CA ILE A 98 10.53 -21.08 7.20
C ILE A 98 10.64 -22.47 6.62
N SER A 99 9.54 -23.23 6.67
CA SER A 99 9.44 -24.53 5.99
C SER A 99 10.50 -25.53 6.47
N GLY A 100 10.74 -25.58 7.78
CA GLY A 100 11.61 -26.56 8.40
C GLY A 100 10.98 -27.95 8.55
N TRP A 101 11.73 -28.87 9.17
CA TRP A 101 11.35 -30.29 9.36
C TRP A 101 10.91 -30.95 8.06
N GLY A 102 11.71 -30.77 7.00
CA GLY A 102 11.38 -31.33 5.69
C GLY A 102 10.17 -30.67 5.05
N ASN A 103 10.05 -29.33 5.18
CA ASN A 103 8.99 -28.53 4.56
C ASN A 103 7.59 -28.81 5.15
N THR A 104 7.51 -28.94 6.47
CA THR A 104 6.25 -29.23 7.18
C THR A 104 5.85 -28.13 8.16
N GLN A 105 6.79 -27.38 8.70
CA GLN A 105 6.53 -26.44 9.79
C GLN A 105 7.32 -25.13 9.64
N SER A 106 6.83 -24.07 10.25
CA SER A 106 7.58 -22.82 10.43
C SER A 106 7.61 -22.45 11.89
N VAL A 107 8.72 -21.85 12.34
CA VAL A 107 8.98 -21.57 13.75
C VAL A 107 9.60 -20.19 13.91
N ALA A 108 9.19 -19.47 14.97
CA ALA A 108 9.87 -18.28 15.44
C ALA A 108 10.54 -18.57 16.79
N ARG A 109 11.78 -18.13 16.93
CA ARG A 109 12.58 -18.25 18.14
C ARG A 109 13.22 -16.92 18.47
N ARG A 110 13.40 -16.66 19.77
CA ARG A 110 14.38 -15.69 20.25
C ARG A 110 15.68 -16.45 20.51
N GLN A 111 16.72 -16.12 19.76
CA GLN A 111 18.01 -16.78 19.83
C GLN A 111 19.06 -15.84 20.42
N THR A 112 19.93 -16.37 21.27
CA THR A 112 21.14 -15.67 21.71
C THR A 112 22.34 -16.54 21.38
N ARG A 113 23.33 -15.97 20.69
CA ARG A 113 24.55 -16.66 20.25
C ARG A 113 25.77 -16.09 20.95
N ARG A 114 26.64 -16.94 21.48
CA ARG A 114 27.93 -16.52 22.06
C ARG A 114 29.02 -16.57 20.99
N ARG A 115 30.18 -15.94 21.26
CA ARG A 115 31.34 -15.96 20.34
C ARG A 115 31.87 -17.36 20.01
N ASN A 116 31.69 -18.32 20.92
CA ASN A 116 32.05 -19.72 20.69
C ASN A 116 30.98 -20.51 19.89
N GLN A 117 30.04 -19.82 19.24
CA GLN A 117 28.90 -20.36 18.47
C GLN A 117 27.86 -21.16 19.27
N SER A 118 28.05 -21.33 20.59
CA SER A 118 26.98 -21.86 21.44
C SER A 118 25.76 -20.93 21.42
N PHE A 119 24.56 -21.51 21.44
CA PHE A 119 23.33 -20.74 21.34
C PHE A 119 22.25 -21.24 22.29
N THR A 120 21.37 -20.33 22.70
CA THR A 120 20.11 -20.63 23.39
C THR A 120 18.95 -20.21 22.49
N ASN A 121 17.87 -21.00 22.50
CA ASN A 121 16.66 -20.74 21.74
C ASN A 121 15.47 -20.74 22.68
N VAL A 122 14.69 -19.65 22.67
CA VAL A 122 13.36 -19.59 23.28
C VAL A 122 12.33 -19.70 22.17
N LEU A 123 11.47 -20.72 22.23
CA LEU A 123 10.39 -20.89 21.26
C LEU A 123 9.33 -19.81 21.46
N LEU A 124 9.03 -19.05 20.41
CA LEU A 124 7.98 -18.03 20.41
C LEU A 124 6.70 -18.56 19.74
N LYS A 125 6.86 -19.27 18.62
CA LYS A 125 5.74 -19.86 17.88
C LYS A 125 6.19 -21.02 17.02
N GLU A 126 5.33 -22.02 16.91
CA GLU A 126 5.41 -23.09 15.92
C GLU A 126 4.06 -23.19 15.19
N ALA A 127 4.10 -23.43 13.88
CA ALA A 127 2.91 -23.59 13.05
C ALA A 127 3.15 -24.58 11.90
N SER A 128 2.11 -25.34 11.56
CA SER A 128 2.15 -26.25 10.40
C SER A 128 2.08 -25.44 9.10
N THR A 129 3.09 -25.60 8.25
CA THR A 129 3.22 -24.92 6.95
C THR A 129 3.74 -25.91 5.89
N PRO A 130 2.95 -26.93 5.53
CA PRO A 130 3.41 -27.99 4.64
C PRO A 130 3.59 -27.51 3.20
N ARG A 131 4.68 -27.92 2.56
CA ARG A 131 4.98 -27.67 1.14
C ARG A 131 5.01 -26.18 0.78
N LEU A 132 5.54 -25.37 1.69
CA LEU A 132 5.66 -23.93 1.57
C LEU A 132 6.82 -23.50 0.65
N LEU A 133 8.02 -24.06 0.80
CA LEU A 133 9.16 -23.79 -0.09
C LEU A 133 9.24 -24.76 -1.28
N HIS A 134 9.92 -24.33 -2.36
CA HIS A 134 10.10 -25.13 -3.57
C HIS A 134 11.48 -24.90 -4.20
N LYS A 135 12.10 -25.96 -4.73
CA LYS A 135 13.45 -25.91 -5.32
C LYS A 135 13.57 -25.04 -6.57
N SER A 136 12.49 -24.93 -7.34
CA SER A 136 12.47 -24.22 -8.63
C SER A 136 11.50 -23.05 -8.69
N ARG A 137 10.91 -22.65 -7.56
CA ARG A 137 9.97 -21.54 -7.50
C ARG A 137 10.19 -20.76 -6.20
N PRO A 138 10.46 -19.45 -6.27
CA PRO A 138 10.60 -18.65 -5.06
C PRO A 138 9.25 -18.52 -4.35
N LEU A 139 9.24 -18.72 -3.04
CA LEU A 139 8.18 -18.23 -2.17
C LEU A 139 8.46 -16.75 -1.92
N VAL A 140 7.59 -15.86 -2.39
CA VAL A 140 7.68 -14.42 -2.09
C VAL A 140 6.62 -14.03 -1.07
N PHE A 141 7.04 -13.31 -0.04
CA PHE A 141 6.19 -12.88 1.06
C PHE A 141 6.65 -11.56 1.66
N GLN A 142 5.71 -10.86 2.29
CA GLN A 142 5.96 -9.74 3.17
C GLN A 142 6.27 -10.24 4.58
N LEU A 143 7.43 -9.87 5.10
CA LEU A 143 7.79 -9.90 6.52
C LEU A 143 7.48 -8.51 7.10
N GLU A 144 6.50 -8.41 8.00
CA GLU A 144 6.18 -7.19 8.73
C GLU A 144 6.51 -7.34 10.21
N VAL A 145 7.31 -6.41 10.75
CA VAL A 145 7.75 -6.37 12.14
C VAL A 145 7.19 -5.10 12.77
N PHE A 146 6.32 -5.27 13.75
CA PHE A 146 5.67 -4.19 14.49
C PHE A 146 6.48 -3.80 15.72
N ASP A 147 6.45 -2.52 16.07
CA ASP A 147 7.20 -1.96 17.20
C ASP A 147 6.73 -2.54 18.55
N ASN A 148 5.52 -3.10 18.61
CA ASN A 148 4.98 -3.79 19.79
C ASN A 148 5.43 -5.26 19.92
N GLY A 149 6.39 -5.72 19.11
CA GLY A 149 6.91 -7.09 19.16
C GLY A 149 6.08 -8.13 18.39
N ARG A 150 5.04 -7.71 17.65
CA ARG A 150 4.32 -8.58 16.72
C ARG A 150 5.08 -8.74 15.42
N VAL A 151 5.06 -9.93 14.84
CA VAL A 151 5.65 -10.22 13.51
C VAL A 151 4.68 -11.05 12.69
N GLN A 152 4.54 -10.68 11.42
CA GLN A 152 3.63 -11.34 10.47
C GLN A 152 4.36 -11.68 9.17
N LEU A 153 4.10 -12.88 8.64
CA LEU A 153 4.52 -13.32 7.32
C LEU A 153 3.29 -13.55 6.45
N THR A 154 3.16 -12.78 5.37
CA THR A 154 2.02 -12.84 4.44
C THR A 154 2.54 -13.09 3.03
N LYS A 155 2.07 -14.15 2.37
CA LYS A 155 2.47 -14.41 0.97
C LYS A 155 2.03 -13.27 0.07
N ASP A 156 2.80 -13.02 -0.97
CA ASP A 156 2.41 -12.07 -1.99
C ASP A 156 1.04 -12.41 -2.59
N GLY A 157 0.20 -11.39 -2.75
CA GLY A 157 -1.19 -11.53 -3.22
C GLY A 157 -2.19 -12.02 -2.16
N GLU A 158 -1.74 -12.54 -1.01
CA GLU A 158 -2.62 -12.98 0.06
C GLU A 158 -2.99 -11.83 1.02
N ARG A 159 -4.12 -12.00 1.73
CA ARG A 159 -4.61 -11.01 2.72
C ARG A 159 -4.36 -11.44 4.16
N ARG A 160 -4.18 -12.74 4.40
CA ARG A 160 -4.01 -13.30 5.74
C ARG A 160 -2.58 -13.80 5.89
N PRO A 161 -1.94 -13.57 7.05
CA PRO A 161 -0.62 -14.13 7.29
C PRO A 161 -0.71 -15.66 7.33
N PHE A 162 0.28 -16.32 6.76
CA PHE A 162 0.45 -17.76 6.92
C PHE A 162 1.18 -18.09 8.23
N PHE A 163 1.84 -17.09 8.82
CA PHE A 163 2.58 -17.22 10.07
C PHE A 163 2.58 -15.88 10.84
N GLU A 164 2.30 -15.93 12.15
CA GLU A 164 2.24 -14.76 13.02
C GLU A 164 2.59 -15.14 14.46
N TYR A 165 3.30 -14.25 15.16
CA TYR A 165 3.53 -14.32 16.60
C TYR A 165 3.67 -12.93 17.23
N SER A 166 3.70 -12.87 18.56
CA SER A 166 3.96 -11.64 19.32
C SER A 166 4.87 -11.93 20.52
N ASP A 167 5.86 -11.06 20.73
CA ASP A 167 6.80 -11.08 21.86
C ASP A 167 6.98 -9.64 22.40
N SER A 168 5.90 -9.10 22.98
CA SER A 168 5.81 -7.69 23.35
C SER A 168 6.78 -7.28 24.46
N GLU A 169 7.15 -8.21 25.34
CA GLU A 169 8.11 -7.94 26.42
C GLU A 169 9.55 -7.83 25.91
N ASN A 170 9.85 -8.42 24.75
CA ASN A 170 11.20 -8.47 24.20
C ASN A 170 11.21 -8.03 22.74
N ALA A 171 10.47 -6.97 22.39
CA ALA A 171 10.39 -6.47 21.02
C ALA A 171 11.79 -6.17 20.45
N ILE A 172 12.16 -6.89 19.38
CA ILE A 172 13.45 -6.75 18.70
C ILE A 172 13.21 -6.05 17.35
N PRO A 173 13.78 -4.87 17.12
CA PRO A 173 13.66 -4.19 15.83
C PRO A 173 14.48 -4.91 14.75
N PRO A 174 14.04 -4.87 13.48
CA PRO A 174 14.76 -5.45 12.35
C PRO A 174 15.79 -4.45 11.80
N ASP A 175 16.72 -3.96 12.63
CA ASP A 175 17.73 -2.97 12.19
C ASP A 175 18.82 -3.62 11.34
N TYR A 176 19.10 -4.89 11.59
CA TYR A 176 19.97 -5.73 10.80
C TYR A 176 19.30 -7.07 10.50
N MET A 177 19.55 -7.62 9.32
CA MET A 177 18.98 -8.90 8.87
C MET A 177 20.06 -9.79 8.26
N ALA A 178 19.97 -11.09 8.53
CA ALA A 178 20.85 -12.11 8.02
C ALA A 178 20.05 -13.30 7.49
N PHE A 179 20.62 -13.99 6.50
CA PHE A 179 20.08 -15.19 5.89
C PHE A 179 21.03 -16.36 6.13
N VAL A 180 20.51 -17.50 6.59
CA VAL A 180 21.31 -18.71 6.84
C VAL A 180 20.57 -19.96 6.36
N LYS A 181 21.32 -21.03 6.07
CA LYS A 181 20.76 -22.34 5.68
C LYS A 181 21.04 -23.40 6.74
N TRP A 182 20.18 -24.42 6.82
CA TRP A 182 20.46 -25.58 7.66
C TRP A 182 21.42 -26.55 6.94
N ASP A 183 20.90 -27.36 6.04
CA ASP A 183 21.63 -28.42 5.33
C ASP A 183 21.33 -28.48 3.82
N VAL A 184 20.50 -27.57 3.31
CA VAL A 184 20.10 -27.51 1.90
C VAL A 184 20.44 -26.16 1.28
N ASP A 185 20.78 -26.17 0.00
CA ASP A 185 21.05 -24.94 -0.74
C ASP A 185 19.77 -24.09 -0.88
N LEU A 186 19.96 -22.80 -0.63
CA LEU A 186 18.93 -21.78 -0.64
C LEU A 186 19.43 -20.59 -1.43
N VAL A 187 18.50 -19.91 -2.09
CA VAL A 187 18.72 -18.57 -2.61
C VAL A 187 17.70 -17.64 -1.96
N TYR A 188 18.19 -16.56 -1.39
CA TYR A 188 17.36 -15.50 -0.85
C TYR A 188 17.29 -14.35 -1.83
N PHE A 189 16.09 -13.79 -1.96
CA PHE A 189 15.82 -12.56 -2.67
C PHE A 189 15.37 -11.53 -1.65
N TYR A 190 16.11 -10.44 -1.51
CA TYR A 190 15.87 -9.44 -0.47
C TYR A 190 15.94 -8.04 -1.07
N ASP A 191 15.55 -7.04 -0.27
CA ASP A 191 15.37 -5.67 -0.74
C ASP A 191 14.51 -5.64 -2.03
N CYS A 192 13.49 -6.50 -2.08
CA CYS A 192 12.62 -6.63 -3.24
C CYS A 192 11.73 -5.39 -3.37
N PRO A 193 11.46 -4.88 -4.59
CA PRO A 193 10.47 -3.84 -4.82
C PRO A 193 9.17 -4.20 -4.12
N LEU A 194 8.76 -3.34 -3.18
CA LEU A 194 7.44 -3.40 -2.58
C LEU A 194 6.43 -3.23 -3.72
N ASN A 195 5.33 -3.98 -3.67
CA ASN A 195 4.22 -4.03 -4.65
C ASN A 195 4.32 -3.01 -5.81
N ASP A 196 4.32 -3.48 -7.06
CA ASP A 196 4.55 -2.66 -8.28
C ASP A 196 3.79 -1.32 -8.30
N ALA A 197 2.65 -1.26 -7.61
CA ALA A 197 1.90 -0.05 -7.32
C ALA A 197 2.77 1.16 -6.89
N VAL A 198 3.76 1.03 -6.01
CA VAL A 198 4.58 2.20 -5.57
C VAL A 198 5.95 2.27 -6.25
N ARG A 199 6.23 1.37 -7.18
CA ARG A 199 7.54 1.30 -7.82
C ARG A 199 7.80 2.57 -8.63
N GLY A 200 8.90 3.24 -8.30
CA GLY A 200 9.33 4.48 -8.98
C GLY A 200 8.66 5.75 -8.45
N CYS A 201 7.79 5.66 -7.45
CA CYS A 201 7.26 6.82 -6.74
C CYS A 201 8.30 7.41 -5.78
N LEU A 202 8.19 8.72 -5.54
CA LEU A 202 8.81 9.38 -4.39
C LEU A 202 7.93 9.17 -3.15
N GLN A 203 8.55 9.00 -1.99
CA GLN A 203 7.86 8.87 -0.71
C GLN A 203 7.97 10.16 0.10
N TYR A 204 6.87 10.58 0.73
CA TYR A 204 6.81 11.68 1.68
C TYR A 204 6.30 11.17 3.02
N ASP A 205 7.19 11.10 4.01
CA ASP A 205 6.97 10.46 5.31
C ASP A 205 6.81 11.45 6.46
N THR A 206 7.42 12.63 6.37
CA THR A 206 7.33 13.70 7.37
C THR A 206 6.16 14.63 7.03
N VAL A 207 4.95 14.08 7.05
CA VAL A 207 3.74 14.82 6.66
C VAL A 207 3.38 15.85 7.75
N PRO A 208 3.30 17.16 7.42
CA PRO A 208 2.91 18.20 8.37
C PRO A 208 1.43 18.12 8.78
N GLY A 209 1.12 18.68 9.95
CA GLY A 209 -0.24 18.85 10.44
C GLY A 209 -1.03 19.94 9.68
N TYR A 210 -2.36 19.90 9.74
CA TYR A 210 -3.27 20.77 8.98
C TYR A 210 -2.98 22.28 9.09
N ASN A 211 -2.52 22.71 10.27
CA ASN A 211 -2.21 24.10 10.62
C ASN A 211 -0.70 24.42 10.55
N GLU A 212 0.13 23.46 10.17
CA GLU A 212 1.57 23.66 10.03
C GLU A 212 1.91 24.25 8.65
N THR A 213 3.16 24.70 8.51
CA THR A 213 3.64 25.23 7.21
C THR A 213 3.75 24.08 6.22
N LEU A 214 3.05 24.20 5.08
CA LEU A 214 3.09 23.21 4.02
C LEU A 214 4.09 23.59 2.93
N GLU A 215 4.83 22.59 2.46
CA GLU A 215 5.54 22.69 1.20
C GLU A 215 4.60 22.35 0.03
N TYR A 216 4.43 23.31 -0.88
CA TYR A 216 3.72 23.10 -2.14
C TYR A 216 4.73 22.76 -3.24
N PHE A 217 4.65 21.53 -3.74
CA PHE A 217 5.48 21.03 -4.82
C PHE A 217 4.92 21.48 -6.16
N ALA A 218 5.75 22.13 -6.98
CA ALA A 218 5.39 22.43 -8.36
C ALA A 218 5.29 21.13 -9.14
N THR A 219 4.10 20.82 -9.66
CA THR A 219 3.89 19.56 -10.39
C THR A 219 4.66 19.55 -11.71
N ASP A 220 5.01 20.71 -12.28
CA ASP A 220 5.88 20.77 -13.47
C ASP A 220 7.31 20.28 -13.21
N ASN A 221 7.74 20.16 -11.95
CA ASN A 221 9.03 19.57 -11.58
C ASN A 221 8.95 18.04 -11.42
N PHE A 222 7.76 17.45 -11.45
CA PHE A 222 7.59 16.00 -11.38
C PHE A 222 8.00 15.34 -12.70
N ARG A 223 8.63 14.17 -12.60
CA ARG A 223 9.02 13.36 -13.76
C ARG A 223 7.82 12.74 -14.45
N HIS A 224 6.78 12.44 -13.69
CA HIS A 224 5.61 11.67 -14.12
C HIS A 224 4.33 12.51 -14.02
N VAL A 225 4.14 13.38 -15.03
CA VAL A 225 2.91 14.18 -15.19
C VAL A 225 2.26 13.89 -16.52
N GLY A 226 1.01 13.46 -16.46
CA GLY A 226 0.19 13.24 -17.61
C GLY A 226 -0.50 14.52 -18.05
N ARG A 227 -0.53 14.75 -19.36
CA ARG A 227 -1.29 15.85 -19.97
C ARG A 227 -2.10 15.29 -21.12
N THR A 228 -3.38 15.60 -21.13
CA THR A 228 -4.22 15.44 -22.32
C THR A 228 -4.39 16.82 -22.99
N HIS A 229 -5.22 16.90 -24.02
CA HIS A 229 -5.57 18.18 -24.64
C HIS A 229 -6.39 19.11 -23.72
N ASN A 230 -6.99 18.58 -22.66
CA ASN A 230 -7.89 19.33 -21.78
C ASN A 230 -7.75 18.99 -20.28
N SER A 231 -6.70 18.28 -19.88
CA SER A 231 -6.48 17.89 -18.48
C SER A 231 -5.01 17.70 -18.13
N LYS A 232 -4.71 17.85 -16.84
CA LYS A 232 -3.44 17.48 -16.21
C LYS A 232 -3.74 16.41 -15.17
N TYR A 233 -2.96 15.33 -15.17
CA TYR A 233 -3.13 14.25 -14.21
C TYR A 233 -1.81 13.75 -13.64
N ILE A 234 -1.89 13.27 -12.41
CA ILE A 234 -0.78 12.66 -11.68
C ILE A 234 -1.29 11.40 -10.98
N ARG A 235 -0.35 10.54 -10.62
CA ARG A 235 -0.63 9.35 -9.81
C ARG A 235 -0.07 9.54 -8.41
N VAL A 236 -0.92 9.31 -7.40
CA VAL A 236 -0.63 9.56 -5.98
C VAL A 236 -1.04 8.33 -5.17
N GLY A 237 -0.26 8.03 -4.14
CA GLY A 237 -0.54 6.99 -3.16
C GLY A 237 -0.72 7.56 -1.76
N MET A 238 -1.58 6.94 -0.95
CA MET A 238 -1.77 7.28 0.46
C MET A 238 -1.80 6.02 1.32
N VAL A 239 -1.03 6.00 2.40
CA VAL A 239 -1.06 4.95 3.44
C VAL A 239 -1.43 5.60 4.77
N GLY A 240 -2.46 5.09 5.42
CA GLY A 240 -2.91 5.55 6.72
C GLY A 240 -4.35 5.11 7.00
N PRO A 241 -4.81 5.21 8.26
CA PRO A 241 -6.16 4.78 8.64
C PRO A 241 -7.26 5.69 8.08
N THR A 242 -7.05 7.00 8.12
CA THR A 242 -8.00 8.07 7.74
C THR A 242 -7.24 9.40 7.73
N ASP A 243 -7.94 10.46 7.37
CA ASP A 243 -7.58 11.86 7.58
C ASP A 243 -6.39 12.39 6.78
N GLY A 244 -6.08 11.74 5.68
CA GLY A 244 -5.12 12.27 4.71
C GLY A 244 -5.74 13.40 3.91
N ILE A 245 -4.97 14.46 3.69
CA ILE A 245 -5.41 15.60 2.89
C ILE A 245 -4.43 15.83 1.76
N ILE A 246 -4.99 16.07 0.58
CA ILE A 246 -4.26 16.59 -0.57
C ILE A 246 -4.79 17.99 -0.83
N ARG A 247 -3.89 18.98 -0.81
CA ARG A 247 -4.18 20.35 -1.25
C ARG A 247 -3.58 20.56 -2.64
N PHE A 248 -4.32 21.18 -3.54
CA PHE A 248 -3.79 21.57 -4.84
C PHE A 248 -4.36 22.90 -5.31
N GLY A 249 -3.60 23.60 -6.15
CA GLY A 249 -3.97 24.92 -6.64
C GLY A 249 -2.91 25.52 -7.57
N LYS A 250 -3.07 26.82 -7.83
CA LYS A 250 -2.29 27.57 -8.81
C LYS A 250 -0.98 28.17 -8.27
N SER A 251 -0.90 28.40 -6.96
CA SER A 251 0.21 29.11 -6.32
C SER A 251 1.00 28.22 -5.36
N ARG A 252 2.32 28.43 -5.34
CA ARG A 252 3.25 27.84 -4.35
C ARG A 252 2.97 28.36 -2.94
N PHE A 253 2.48 29.58 -2.83
CA PHE A 253 2.23 30.28 -1.58
C PHE A 253 0.82 30.86 -1.64
N PRO A 254 -0.23 30.04 -1.39
CA PRO A 254 -1.62 30.42 -1.62
C PRO A 254 -2.18 31.36 -0.53
N TYR A 255 -1.37 32.26 0.01
CA TYR A 255 -1.79 33.19 1.06
C TYR A 255 -2.86 34.15 0.51
N GLY A 256 -4.11 33.96 0.96
CA GLY A 256 -5.26 34.73 0.47
C GLY A 256 -5.86 34.21 -0.84
N GLU A 257 -5.36 33.09 -1.37
CA GLU A 257 -5.92 32.41 -2.54
C GLU A 257 -6.68 31.15 -2.13
N SER A 258 -7.65 30.74 -2.96
CA SER A 258 -8.35 29.47 -2.76
C SER A 258 -7.43 28.29 -3.13
N VAL A 259 -7.51 27.23 -2.34
CA VAL A 259 -6.96 25.91 -2.69
C VAL A 259 -8.06 24.87 -2.65
N SER A 260 -7.95 23.84 -3.49
CA SER A 260 -8.82 22.68 -3.41
C SER A 260 -8.26 21.67 -2.43
N GLU A 261 -9.14 21.15 -1.57
CA GLU A 261 -8.79 20.10 -0.61
C GLU A 261 -9.58 18.82 -0.90
N ILE A 262 -8.87 17.70 -0.96
CA ILE A 262 -9.45 16.35 -0.95
C ILE A 262 -9.11 15.71 0.39
N PHE A 263 -10.13 15.19 1.08
CA PHE A 263 -10.02 14.63 2.42
C PHE A 263 -10.84 13.34 2.55
N PRO A 264 -10.23 12.15 2.40
CA PRO A 264 -10.86 10.88 2.74
C PRO A 264 -10.93 10.74 4.28
N SER A 265 -12.16 10.72 4.81
CA SER A 265 -12.46 10.70 6.24
C SER A 265 -13.27 9.46 6.63
N ASP A 266 -13.13 9.04 7.89
CA ASP A 266 -13.93 7.98 8.51
C ASP A 266 -15.35 8.43 8.91
N GLY A 267 -15.72 9.69 8.66
CA GLY A 267 -17.05 10.21 8.94
C GLY A 267 -17.28 10.64 10.40
N SER A 268 -16.24 10.68 11.23
CA SER A 268 -16.32 11.17 12.63
C SER A 268 -16.53 12.68 12.75
N THR A 269 -16.33 13.46 11.67
CA THR A 269 -16.69 14.88 11.59
C THR A 269 -18.16 15.09 11.18
N ALA A 270 -18.99 15.49 12.14
CA ALA A 270 -20.36 15.93 11.87
C ALA A 270 -20.38 17.36 11.28
N LEU A 271 -20.74 17.50 10.01
CA LEU A 271 -21.01 18.79 9.37
C LEU A 271 -22.44 19.25 9.71
N LEU A 272 -22.57 20.29 10.53
CA LEU A 272 -23.86 20.91 10.83
C LEU A 272 -24.29 21.83 9.66
N ARG A 273 -25.19 21.36 8.79
CA ARG A 273 -25.84 22.23 7.78
C ARG A 273 -26.99 23.00 8.41
N LEU A 274 -26.85 24.31 8.49
CA LEU A 274 -27.92 25.21 8.92
C LEU A 274 -28.52 25.87 7.68
N ALA A 275 -29.76 25.52 7.35
CA ALA A 275 -30.53 26.22 6.34
C ALA A 275 -31.39 27.30 7.00
N VAL A 276 -31.33 28.51 6.47
CA VAL A 276 -32.21 29.61 6.87
C VAL A 276 -33.31 29.73 5.82
N ASP A 277 -34.57 29.80 6.25
CA ASP A 277 -35.68 29.92 5.32
C ASP A 277 -35.60 31.24 4.51
N PRO A 278 -36.21 31.31 3.32
CA PRO A 278 -36.07 32.48 2.43
C PRO A 278 -36.55 33.80 3.04
N LYS A 279 -37.50 33.76 3.98
CA LYS A 279 -38.05 34.95 4.62
C LYS A 279 -37.07 35.50 5.65
N THR A 280 -36.48 34.61 6.46
CA THR A 280 -35.42 34.96 7.41
C THR A 280 -34.15 35.41 6.70
N LYS A 281 -33.80 34.81 5.56
CA LYS A 281 -32.68 35.26 4.72
C LYS A 281 -32.86 36.71 4.22
N LYS A 282 -34.04 37.06 3.71
CA LYS A 282 -34.36 38.43 3.28
C LYS A 282 -34.30 39.43 4.45
N PHE A 283 -34.82 39.04 5.62
CA PHE A 283 -34.79 39.86 6.81
C PHE A 283 -33.36 40.20 7.25
N LEU A 284 -32.47 39.20 7.31
CA LEU A 284 -31.07 39.37 7.71
C LEU A 284 -30.29 40.23 6.72
N GLN A 285 -30.54 40.07 5.42
CA GLN A 285 -29.93 40.90 4.36
C GLN A 285 -30.37 42.36 4.42
N GLN A 286 -31.61 42.64 4.83
CA GLN A 286 -32.15 44.00 4.93
C GLN A 286 -31.67 44.76 6.17
N HIS A 287 -31.37 44.06 7.26
CA HIS A 287 -31.07 44.69 8.56
C HIS A 287 -29.59 44.61 8.95
N GLY A 288 -28.72 44.10 8.07
CA GLY A 288 -27.28 43.98 8.34
C GLY A 288 -26.94 43.18 9.60
N GLY A 289 -27.85 42.32 10.06
CA GLY A 289 -27.75 41.65 11.34
C GLY A 289 -26.82 40.44 11.29
N ASN A 290 -25.87 40.38 12.22
CA ASN A 290 -25.07 39.17 12.46
C ASN A 290 -25.94 38.12 13.16
N VAL A 291 -26.02 36.92 12.59
CA VAL A 291 -26.65 35.76 13.26
C VAL A 291 -25.62 35.10 14.16
N LEU A 292 -25.85 35.16 15.47
CA LEU A 292 -25.03 34.43 16.44
C LEU A 292 -25.67 33.06 16.73
N LEU A 293 -25.07 31.99 16.24
CA LEU A 293 -25.42 30.64 16.64
C LEU A 293 -24.65 30.26 17.91
N ARG A 294 -25.37 30.10 19.01
CA ARG A 294 -24.83 29.46 20.22
C ARG A 294 -25.15 27.97 20.17
N VAL A 295 -24.18 27.16 19.77
CA VAL A 295 -24.25 25.71 19.91
C VAL A 295 -23.63 25.35 21.25
N GLN A 296 -24.44 24.81 22.16
CA GLN A 296 -23.97 24.36 23.47
C GLN A 296 -23.38 22.94 23.31
N LEU A 297 -22.06 22.86 23.23
CA LEU A 297 -21.35 21.57 23.28
C LEU A 297 -21.11 21.23 24.75
N ASN A 298 -21.66 20.11 25.22
CA ASN A 298 -21.54 19.64 26.61
C ASN A 298 -20.08 19.51 27.06
N GLY A 299 -19.50 20.59 27.60
CA GLY A 299 -18.20 20.59 28.25
C GLY A 299 -16.97 20.71 27.33
N ARG A 300 -17.11 21.08 26.05
CA ARG A 300 -15.95 21.26 25.15
C ARG A 300 -15.87 22.70 24.62
N ARG A 301 -14.67 23.28 24.67
CA ARG A 301 -14.37 24.61 24.09
C ARG A 301 -14.62 24.57 22.58
N VAL A 302 -15.32 25.57 22.07
CA VAL A 302 -15.46 25.83 20.64
C VAL A 302 -14.28 26.68 20.22
N GLU A 303 -13.42 26.14 19.36
CA GLU A 303 -12.36 26.90 18.71
C GLU A 303 -12.93 27.54 17.43
N SER A 304 -12.80 28.86 17.30
CA SER A 304 -13.12 29.56 16.07
C SER A 304 -11.98 29.38 15.08
N PHE A 305 -12.22 28.69 13.97
CA PHE A 305 -11.26 28.58 12.88
C PHE A 305 -11.29 29.83 12.00
N GLU A 306 -10.12 30.36 11.66
CA GLU A 306 -9.94 31.59 10.88
C GLU A 306 -9.98 31.36 9.35
N TYR A 307 -10.41 30.17 8.91
CA TYR A 307 -10.50 29.77 7.50
C TYR A 307 -11.92 29.31 7.13
N VAL A 308 -12.30 29.53 5.86
CA VAL A 308 -13.62 29.19 5.33
C VAL A 308 -13.50 28.01 4.38
N ASN A 309 -13.86 26.80 4.84
CA ASN A 309 -13.97 25.63 3.98
C ASN A 309 -15.38 25.53 3.40
N THR A 310 -15.50 25.60 2.08
CA THR A 310 -16.76 25.42 1.37
C THR A 310 -16.82 24.01 0.78
N PRO A 311 -17.71 23.12 1.26
CA PRO A 311 -17.79 21.77 0.72
C PRO A 311 -18.27 21.76 -0.74
N LEU A 312 -17.43 21.30 -1.66
CA LEU A 312 -17.79 21.12 -3.08
C LEU A 312 -18.53 19.80 -3.33
N LYS A 313 -18.09 18.71 -2.69
CA LYS A 313 -18.67 17.37 -2.81
C LYS A 313 -18.44 16.57 -1.53
N ILE A 314 -19.43 15.77 -1.16
CA ILE A 314 -19.32 14.76 -0.11
C ILE A 314 -19.81 13.45 -0.72
N GLN A 315 -19.01 12.40 -0.60
CA GLN A 315 -19.31 11.07 -1.12
C GLN A 315 -18.84 10.01 -0.13
N LEU A 316 -19.67 8.98 0.08
CA LEU A 316 -19.33 7.89 0.98
C LEU A 316 -18.35 6.93 0.29
N THR A 317 -17.15 6.80 0.85
CA THR A 317 -16.08 5.93 0.33
C THR A 317 -15.60 4.99 1.45
N PRO A 318 -16.38 3.95 1.80
CA PRO A 318 -16.07 3.12 2.96
C PRO A 318 -14.78 2.33 2.76
N ASN A 319 -13.92 2.32 3.76
CA ASN A 319 -12.66 1.56 3.78
C ASN A 319 -11.73 1.85 2.58
N VAL A 320 -11.74 3.10 2.11
CA VAL A 320 -10.95 3.49 0.93
C VAL A 320 -9.44 3.52 1.23
N LEU A 321 -9.06 3.89 2.47
CA LEU A 321 -7.69 3.91 2.96
C LEU A 321 -7.34 2.66 3.77
N SER A 322 -6.04 2.36 3.86
CA SER A 322 -5.48 1.26 4.63
C SER A 322 -4.27 1.71 5.44
N LYS A 323 -4.18 1.23 6.68
CA LYS A 323 -3.03 1.47 7.58
C LYS A 323 -1.71 0.94 7.04
N THR A 324 -1.75 -0.08 6.19
CA THR A 324 -0.56 -0.87 5.80
C THR A 324 -0.36 -1.00 4.30
N ARG A 325 -1.33 -0.56 3.49
CA ARG A 325 -1.26 -0.69 2.02
C ARG A 325 -1.54 0.65 1.36
N PRO A 326 -0.73 1.06 0.37
CA PRO A 326 -0.97 2.31 -0.34
C PRO A 326 -2.24 2.19 -1.17
N MET A 327 -3.18 3.10 -0.93
CA MET A 327 -4.25 3.39 -1.86
C MET A 327 -3.66 4.25 -2.98
N MET A 328 -3.45 3.66 -4.15
CA MET A 328 -3.02 4.38 -5.35
C MET A 328 -4.23 4.86 -6.15
N PHE A 329 -4.17 6.11 -6.62
CA PHE A 329 -5.18 6.67 -7.49
C PHE A 329 -4.58 7.75 -8.41
N ARG A 330 -5.23 7.92 -9.55
CA ARG A 330 -5.06 9.03 -10.47
C ARG A 330 -5.89 10.21 -9.99
N LEU A 331 -5.23 11.35 -9.79
CA LEU A 331 -5.86 12.66 -9.64
C LEU A 331 -5.78 13.38 -10.98
N GLU A 332 -6.92 13.66 -11.58
CA GLU A 332 -7.01 14.36 -12.87
C GLU A 332 -7.85 15.62 -12.74
N VAL A 333 -7.28 16.74 -13.19
CA VAL A 333 -7.91 18.05 -13.18
C VAL A 333 -8.08 18.53 -14.62
N PHE A 334 -9.32 18.76 -15.02
CA PHE A 334 -9.69 19.21 -16.36
C PHE A 334 -9.75 20.73 -16.44
N ASP A 335 -9.52 21.28 -17.63
CA ASP A 335 -9.56 22.72 -17.89
C ASP A 335 -10.93 23.36 -17.65
N ASN A 336 -12.00 22.55 -17.69
CA ASN A 336 -13.35 22.97 -17.33
C ASN A 336 -13.62 23.00 -15.81
N GLY A 337 -12.58 22.75 -14.99
CA GLY A 337 -12.65 22.71 -13.53
C GLY A 337 -13.14 21.39 -12.94
N ASN A 338 -13.42 20.37 -13.76
CA ASN A 338 -13.81 19.06 -13.25
C ASN A 338 -12.59 18.33 -12.69
N VAL A 339 -12.76 17.62 -11.58
CA VAL A 339 -11.71 16.88 -10.89
C VAL A 339 -12.18 15.46 -10.67
N LEU A 340 -11.37 14.50 -11.12
CA LEU A 340 -11.64 13.07 -11.00
C LEU A 340 -10.56 12.42 -10.13
N LEU A 341 -10.99 11.56 -9.23
CA LEU A 341 -10.13 10.63 -8.52
C LEU A 341 -10.52 9.21 -8.91
N THR A 342 -9.61 8.52 -9.58
CA THR A 342 -9.82 7.16 -10.07
C THR A 342 -8.81 6.25 -9.42
N LYS A 343 -9.28 5.24 -8.69
CA LYS A 343 -8.40 4.27 -8.07
C LYS A 343 -7.70 3.45 -9.15
N ASP A 344 -6.44 3.11 -8.91
CA ASP A 344 -5.66 2.29 -9.85
C ASP A 344 -6.37 0.98 -10.21
N GLY A 345 -6.36 0.66 -11.49
CA GLY A 345 -7.06 -0.51 -12.05
C GLY A 345 -8.57 -0.33 -12.23
N GLU A 346 -9.16 0.75 -11.71
CA GLU A 346 -10.58 1.04 -11.90
C GLU A 346 -10.79 1.99 -13.09
N LYS A 347 -11.86 1.76 -13.87
CA LYS A 347 -12.21 2.62 -15.02
C LYS A 347 -13.05 3.83 -14.63
N ARG A 348 -13.68 3.80 -13.46
CA ARG A 348 -14.63 4.83 -13.00
C ARG A 348 -14.05 5.57 -11.81
N PRO A 349 -14.20 6.90 -11.76
CA PRO A 349 -13.78 7.67 -10.60
C PRO A 349 -14.63 7.29 -9.39
N PHE A 350 -13.99 7.18 -8.23
CA PHE A 350 -14.70 7.03 -6.96
C PHE A 350 -15.08 8.39 -6.37
N LEU A 351 -14.53 9.49 -6.88
CA LEU A 351 -14.90 10.86 -6.54
C LEU A 351 -14.79 11.76 -7.78
N GLU A 352 -15.84 12.55 -8.01
CA GLU A 352 -15.91 13.55 -9.08
C GLU A 352 -16.55 14.84 -8.54
N PHE A 353 -15.93 15.99 -8.81
CA PHE A 353 -16.43 17.29 -8.39
C PHE A 353 -15.92 18.44 -9.28
N ASN A 354 -16.62 19.57 -9.24
CA ASN A 354 -16.27 20.79 -9.97
C ASN A 354 -16.63 22.01 -9.11
N ASP A 355 -15.74 23.00 -9.06
CA ASP A 355 -16.06 24.33 -8.54
C ASP A 355 -16.54 25.22 -9.69
N ASN A 356 -17.86 25.29 -9.90
CA ASN A 356 -18.46 26.08 -10.99
C ASN A 356 -18.16 27.59 -10.90
N ARG A 357 -17.44 28.06 -9.87
CA ARG A 357 -17.10 29.47 -9.64
C ARG A 357 -15.62 29.78 -9.86
N GLN A 358 -14.74 28.80 -9.77
CA GLN A 358 -13.29 29.00 -9.86
C GLN A 358 -12.65 27.87 -10.66
N ARG A 359 -11.70 28.22 -11.53
CA ARG A 359 -10.89 27.21 -12.22
C ARG A 359 -10.04 26.48 -11.17
N LEU A 360 -10.09 25.16 -11.21
CA LEU A 360 -9.23 24.31 -10.40
C LEU A 360 -7.96 24.02 -11.20
N ASP A 361 -6.80 24.30 -10.61
CA ASP A 361 -5.48 24.14 -11.24
C ASP A 361 -4.63 23.15 -10.44
N LEU A 362 -3.90 22.28 -11.15
CA LEU A 362 -2.98 21.31 -10.56
C LEU A 362 -1.52 21.74 -10.79
N ASP A 363 -1.21 23.02 -10.61
CA ASP A 363 0.15 23.54 -10.79
C ASP A 363 1.02 23.24 -9.56
N TYR A 364 0.41 23.26 -8.39
CA TYR A 364 1.03 22.93 -7.12
C TYR A 364 0.20 21.91 -6.34
N ILE A 365 0.89 21.03 -5.63
CA ILE A 365 0.30 20.04 -4.73
C ILE A 365 1.01 20.01 -3.39
N ALA A 366 0.28 19.81 -2.31
CA ALA A 366 0.81 19.62 -0.97
C ALA A 366 0.07 18.48 -0.26
N PHE A 367 0.75 17.86 0.68
CA PHE A 367 0.26 16.74 1.47
C PHE A 367 0.24 17.13 2.94
N THR A 368 -0.88 16.89 3.63
CA THR A 368 -1.05 17.24 5.05
C THR A 368 -1.95 16.23 5.73
N LYS A 369 -1.94 16.22 7.07
CA LYS A 369 -2.78 15.34 7.89
C LYS A 369 -3.54 16.11 8.95
N TRP A 370 -4.62 15.51 9.48
CA TRP A 370 -5.15 15.90 10.79
C TRP A 370 -4.41 15.15 11.91
N ASN A 371 -4.99 14.05 12.39
CA ASN A 371 -4.61 13.43 13.66
C ASN A 371 -3.91 12.08 13.52
N HIS A 372 -3.86 11.55 12.30
CA HIS A 372 -3.34 10.22 12.03
C HIS A 372 -2.00 10.29 11.30
N GLU A 373 -1.11 9.35 11.61
CA GLU A 373 0.11 9.18 10.82
C GLU A 373 -0.22 8.65 9.43
N LEU A 374 0.36 9.32 8.44
CA LEU A 374 0.12 9.12 7.02
C LEU A 374 1.44 9.18 6.27
N PHE A 375 1.51 8.40 5.19
CA PHE A 375 2.60 8.46 4.22
C PHE A 375 2.01 8.68 2.84
N TYR A 376 2.67 9.49 2.03
CA TYR A 376 2.27 9.74 0.66
C TYR A 376 3.31 9.19 -0.30
N TYR A 377 2.82 8.70 -1.44
CA TYR A 377 3.65 8.41 -2.60
C TYR A 377 3.25 9.37 -3.71
N TYR A 378 4.21 10.03 -4.34
CA TYR A 378 3.95 11.05 -5.37
C TYR A 378 5.00 10.96 -6.48
N ASP A 379 4.79 11.71 -7.56
CA ASP A 379 5.63 11.62 -8.78
C ASP A 379 5.80 10.16 -9.25
N CYS A 380 4.70 9.42 -9.28
CA CYS A 380 4.66 8.00 -9.61
C CYS A 380 4.55 7.78 -11.13
N PRO A 381 5.23 6.76 -11.70
CA PRO A 381 5.03 6.36 -13.09
C PRO A 381 3.55 6.15 -13.43
N LEU A 382 3.12 6.67 -14.59
CA LEU A 382 1.72 6.66 -15.03
C LEU A 382 1.34 5.36 -15.75
N ASP A 383 2.32 4.61 -16.26
CA ASP A 383 2.10 3.45 -17.13
C ASP A 383 1.55 2.21 -16.42
N THR A 384 1.39 2.25 -15.09
CA THR A 384 0.61 1.23 -14.37
C THR A 384 -0.90 1.34 -14.66
N ASP A 385 -1.34 2.40 -15.34
CA ASP A 385 -2.71 2.56 -15.89
C ASP A 385 -2.96 1.66 -17.13
N ALA A 386 -1.94 0.99 -17.68
CA ALA A 386 -2.08 0.13 -18.84
C ALA A 386 -2.41 -1.33 -18.45
N ASN A 387 -3.71 -1.64 -18.44
CA ASN A 387 -4.29 -2.94 -18.80
C ASN A 387 -3.45 -4.19 -18.42
N GLY A 388 -3.50 -4.61 -17.15
CA GLY A 388 -2.92 -5.89 -16.71
C GLY A 388 -3.71 -6.65 -15.65
N VAL A 389 -4.81 -6.09 -15.14
CA VAL A 389 -5.73 -6.82 -14.26
C VAL A 389 -6.88 -7.34 -15.12
N ASP A 390 -6.85 -8.63 -15.38
CA ASP A 390 -7.94 -9.36 -16.02
C ASP A 390 -9.11 -9.51 -15.03
N ASP A 391 -10.13 -8.67 -15.20
CA ASP A 391 -11.36 -8.68 -14.40
C ASP A 391 -12.30 -9.86 -14.74
N THR A 392 -11.91 -10.82 -15.61
CA THR A 392 -12.76 -12.01 -15.86
C THR A 392 -12.81 -12.99 -14.69
N VAL A 393 -12.01 -12.82 -13.63
CA VAL A 393 -12.04 -13.68 -12.44
C VAL A 393 -12.99 -13.18 -11.34
N LEU A 394 -13.49 -11.93 -11.41
CA LEU A 394 -14.33 -11.34 -10.35
C LEU A 394 -15.84 -11.32 -10.63
N LEU A 395 -16.32 -11.99 -11.69
CA LEU A 395 -17.75 -12.13 -11.99
C LEU A 395 -18.17 -13.59 -12.20
N LYS A 396 -17.91 -14.46 -11.22
CA LYS A 396 -18.69 -15.70 -11.01
C LYS A 396 -18.80 -16.04 -9.53
N CYS A 397 -19.64 -15.31 -8.82
CA CYS A 397 -20.41 -15.87 -7.71
C CYS A 397 -21.72 -15.08 -7.60
N SER A 398 -22.69 -15.44 -8.46
CA SER A 398 -24.10 -15.22 -8.17
C SER A 398 -24.82 -16.57 -8.21
N LEU A 399 -25.48 -16.87 -7.09
CA LEU A 399 -26.61 -17.81 -6.94
C LEU A 399 -26.32 -19.31 -7.12
N ALA A 400 -26.20 -20.00 -5.98
CA ALA A 400 -27.00 -21.18 -5.64
C ALA A 400 -27.18 -21.22 -4.12
#